data_AF-A0A368FY26-F1
#
_entry.id   AF-A0A368FY26-F1
#
_cell.length_a   1.000
_cell.length_b   1.000
_cell.length_c   1.000
_cell.angle_alpha   90.00
_cell.angle_beta   90.00
_cell.angle_gamma   90.00
#
_symmetry.space_group_name_H-M   'P 1'
#
loop_
_entity.id
_entity.type
_entity.pdbx_description
1 polymer ?
#
loop_
_entity_poly.entity_id
_entity_poly.type
_entity_poly.pdbx_seq_one_letter_code
_entity_poly.pdbx_strand_id
1 'polypeptide(L)'
;LWHVFSSLHKFLSVFFFQKFTVLLTEFIVHCETEGTDFRTPYFAWISGRFKQIFLMHGADLHEFTSDLRRELFSSADIDPNVLETFQQFVALRE
;
A
#
# COMPACT_ATOMS: atom_id res chain seq x y z
N LEU A 1 1.17 6.23 27.82
CA LEU A 1 2.08 6.97 26.91
C LEU A 1 2.70 6.06 25.85
N TRP A 2 3.38 4.97 26.22
CA TRP A 2 3.92 3.96 25.27
C TRP A 2 2.86 3.36 24.32
N HIS A 3 1.72 2.89 24.85
CA HIS A 3 0.60 2.40 24.03
C HIS A 3 0.01 3.46 23.09
N VAL A 4 -0.03 4.73 23.52
CA VAL A 4 -0.54 5.84 22.69
C VAL A 4 0.43 6.14 21.55
N PHE A 5 1.73 6.11 21.81
CA PHE A 5 2.78 6.30 20.80
C PHE A 5 2.81 5.15 19.78
N SER A 6 2.65 3.90 20.24
CA SER A 6 2.50 2.73 19.38
C SER A 6 1.23 2.81 18.51
N SER A 7 0.09 3.22 19.07
CA SER A 7 -1.15 3.41 18.31
C SER A 7 -1.08 4.57 17.32
N LEU A 8 -0.41 5.67 17.65
CA LEU A 8 -0.22 6.80 16.74
C LEU A 8 0.70 6.42 15.55
N HIS A 9 1.77 5.66 15.83
CA HIS A 9 2.65 5.13 14.79
C HIS A 9 1.87 4.21 13.83
N LYS A 10 1.06 3.29 14.37
CA LYS A 10 0.19 2.40 13.58
C LYS A 10 -0.83 3.18 12.73
N PHE A 11 -1.51 4.16 13.33
CA PHE A 11 -2.51 4.96 12.61
C PHE A 11 -1.87 5.78 11.47
N LEU A 12 -0.69 6.37 11.72
CA LEU A 12 0.03 7.15 10.72
C LEU A 12 0.50 6.26 9.56
N SER A 13 0.99 5.06 9.84
CA SER A 13 1.36 4.08 8.82
C SER A 13 0.15 3.64 8.00
N VAL A 14 -0.96 3.25 8.63
CA VAL A 14 -2.19 2.84 7.93
C VAL A 14 -2.73 3.98 7.05
N PHE A 15 -2.82 5.20 7.58
CA PHE A 15 -3.27 6.36 6.81
C PHE A 15 -2.37 6.62 5.59
N PHE A 16 -1.05 6.53 5.78
CA PHE A 16 -0.09 6.69 4.70
C PHE A 16 -0.28 5.63 3.60
N PHE A 17 -0.40 4.34 3.98
CA PHE A 17 -0.61 3.26 3.02
C PHE A 17 -1.96 3.38 2.29
N GLN A 18 -3.03 3.79 2.98
CA GLN A 18 -4.33 4.05 2.34
C GLN A 18 -4.21 5.14 1.27
N LYS A 19 -3.50 6.23 1.55
CA LYS A 19 -3.31 7.33 0.59
C LYS A 19 -2.53 6.87 -0.64
N PHE A 20 -1.52 6.04 -0.46
CA PHE A 20 -0.78 5.45 -1.58
C PHE A 20 -1.65 4.53 -2.42
N THR A 21 -2.44 3.67 -1.78
CA THR A 21 -3.34 2.75 -2.48
C THR A 21 -4.37 3.48 -3.31
N VAL A 22 -5.01 4.51 -2.75
CA VAL A 22 -5.97 5.36 -3.48
C VAL A 22 -5.28 6.06 -4.66
N LEU A 23 -4.15 6.71 -4.43
CA LEU A 23 -3.42 7.44 -5.48
C LEU A 23 -3.00 6.54 -6.65
N LEU A 24 -2.50 5.34 -6.35
CA LEU A 24 -2.11 4.37 -7.39
C LEU A 24 -3.34 3.87 -8.17
N THR A 25 -4.43 3.58 -7.46
CA THR A 25 -5.68 3.12 -8.08
C THR A 25 -6.27 4.21 -8.98
N GLU A 26 -6.37 5.45 -8.49
CA GLU A 26 -6.85 6.60 -9.28
C GLU A 26 -6.01 6.82 -10.54
N PHE A 27 -4.68 6.67 -10.43
CA PHE A 27 -3.79 6.80 -11.58
C PHE A 27 -4.06 5.71 -12.63
N ILE A 28 -4.25 4.46 -12.21
CA ILE A 28 -4.56 3.35 -13.12
C ILE A 28 -5.90 3.58 -13.81
N VAL A 29 -6.96 3.88 -13.03
CA VAL A 29 -8.30 4.15 -13.56
C VAL A 29 -8.29 5.33 -14.54
N HIS A 30 -7.53 6.38 -14.26
CA HIS A 30 -7.38 7.51 -15.17
C HIS A 30 -6.74 7.09 -16.50
N CYS A 31 -5.63 6.34 -16.45
CA CYS A 31 -4.98 5.82 -17.65
C CYS A 31 -5.92 4.91 -18.47
N GLU A 32 -6.66 4.02 -17.81
CA GLU A 32 -7.66 3.14 -18.45
C GLU A 32 -8.77 3.95 -19.14
N THR A 33 -9.28 4.99 -18.48
CA THR A 33 -10.32 5.87 -19.02
C THR A 33 -9.85 6.62 -20.28
N GLU A 34 -8.59 7.06 -20.29
CA GLU A 34 -7.98 7.75 -21.44
C GLU A 34 -7.48 6.78 -22.53
N GLY A 35 -7.55 5.46 -22.31
CA GLY A 35 -7.03 4.45 -23.23
C GLY A 35 -5.50 4.45 -23.34
N THR A 36 -4.81 4.89 -22.29
CA THR A 36 -3.34 4.99 -22.22
C THR A 36 -2.76 3.89 -21.31
N ASP A 37 -1.52 3.47 -21.57
CA ASP A 37 -0.85 2.48 -20.72
C ASP A 37 -0.42 3.12 -19.40
N PHE A 38 -0.89 2.57 -18.27
CA PHE A 38 -0.51 3.03 -16.94
C PHE A 38 0.95 2.69 -16.59
N ARG A 39 1.63 1.80 -17.35
CA ARG A 39 3.04 1.40 -17.14
C ARG A 39 4.03 2.48 -17.55
N THR A 40 3.87 3.66 -16.97
CA THR A 40 4.73 4.82 -17.18
C THR A 40 5.93 4.80 -16.23
N PRO A 41 7.03 5.52 -16.54
CA PRO A 41 8.13 5.74 -15.61
C PRO A 41 7.67 6.35 -14.27
N TYR A 42 6.63 7.19 -14.30
CA TYR A 42 6.03 7.76 -13.10
C TYR A 42 5.39 6.69 -12.23
N PHE A 43 4.56 5.82 -12.83
CA PHE A 43 3.93 4.71 -12.12
C PHE A 43 4.96 3.75 -11.51
N ALA A 44 6.00 3.40 -12.27
CA ALA A 44 7.11 2.58 -11.79
C ALA A 44 7.82 3.23 -10.59
N TRP A 45 8.04 4.54 -10.64
CA TRP A 45 8.66 5.27 -9.53
C TRP A 45 7.78 5.25 -8.28
N ILE A 46 6.50 5.60 -8.38
CA ILE A 46 5.63 5.69 -7.20
C ILE A 46 5.31 4.32 -6.59
N SER A 47 5.09 3.30 -7.42
CA SER A 47 4.92 1.91 -6.96
C SER A 47 6.19 1.37 -6.32
N GLY A 48 7.37 1.75 -6.83
CA GLY A 48 8.65 1.46 -6.20
C GLY A 48 8.79 2.07 -4.80
N ARG A 49 8.34 3.30 -4.60
CA ARG A 49 8.33 3.95 -3.27
C ARG A 49 7.37 3.26 -2.31
N PHE A 50 6.20 2.83 -2.79
CA PHE A 50 5.26 2.04 -2.01
C PHE A 50 5.89 0.72 -1.53
N LYS A 51 6.56 -0.02 -2.43
CA LYS A 51 7.33 -1.23 -2.10
C LYS A 51 8.44 -0.97 -1.07
N GLN A 52 9.21 0.10 -1.27
CA GLN A 52 10.33 0.44 -0.39
C GLN A 52 9.90 0.62 1.07
N ILE A 53 8.71 1.17 1.31
CA ILE A 53 8.22 1.46 2.67
C ILE A 53 7.80 0.17 3.38
N PHE A 54 7.17 -0.77 2.65
CA PHE A 54 6.92 -2.12 3.18
C PHE A 54 8.21 -2.82 3.58
N LEU A 55 9.27 -2.71 2.79
CA LEU A 55 10.57 -3.32 3.09
C LEU A 55 11.27 -2.66 4.28
N MET A 56 11.28 -1.33 4.34
CA MET A 56 11.96 -0.57 5.40
C MET A 56 11.33 -0.80 6.78
N HIS A 57 10.01 -0.98 6.84
CA HIS A 57 9.26 -1.19 8.09
C HIS A 57 8.73 -2.62 8.23
N GLY A 58 9.30 -3.58 7.48
CA GLY A 58 8.72 -4.91 7.33
C GLY A 58 8.53 -5.66 8.64
N ALA A 59 9.51 -5.58 9.56
CA ALA A 59 9.42 -6.21 10.87
C ALA A 59 8.19 -5.73 11.67
N ASP A 60 7.97 -4.42 11.74
CA ASP A 60 6.83 -3.84 12.45
C ASP A 60 5.50 -4.12 11.74
N LEU A 61 5.50 -4.08 10.40
CA LEU A 61 4.29 -4.29 9.59
C LEU A 61 3.85 -5.77 9.53
N HIS A 62 4.79 -6.70 9.68
CA HIS A 62 4.49 -8.13 9.73
C HIS A 62 3.70 -8.53 10.99
N GLU A 63 3.91 -7.85 12.11
CA GLU A 63 3.15 -8.06 13.35
C GLU A 63 1.67 -7.66 13.21
N PHE A 64 1.36 -6.66 12.37
CA PHE A 64 0.00 -6.12 12.20
C PHE A 64 -0.55 -6.35 10.79
N THR A 65 -0.02 -7.32 10.04
CA THR A 65 -0.44 -7.61 8.65
C THR A 65 -1.94 -7.89 8.51
N SER A 66 -2.56 -8.55 9.50
CA SER A 66 -4.00 -8.80 9.49
C SER A 66 -4.82 -7.51 9.60
N ASP A 67 -4.41 -6.59 10.46
CA ASP A 67 -5.06 -5.30 10.62
C ASP A 67 -4.81 -4.41 9.40
N LEU A 68 -3.57 -4.35 8.91
CA LEU A 68 -3.22 -3.67 7.66
C LEU A 68 -4.05 -4.19 6.50
N ARG A 69 -4.24 -5.51 6.38
CA ARG A 69 -5.08 -6.08 5.33
C ARG A 69 -6.52 -5.59 5.45
N ARG A 70 -7.09 -5.61 6.66
CA ARG A 70 -8.45 -5.13 6.90
C ARG A 70 -8.55 -3.64 6.55
N GLU A 71 -7.71 -2.80 7.13
CA GLU A 71 -7.83 -1.34 6.95
C GLU A 71 -7.50 -0.89 5.52
N LEU A 72 -6.51 -1.51 4.87
CA LEU A 72 -6.12 -1.14 3.51
C LEU A 72 -7.05 -1.69 2.44
N PHE A 73 -7.61 -2.89 2.62
CA PHE A 73 -8.38 -3.58 1.58
C PHE A 73 -9.85 -3.84 1.95
N SER A 74 -10.42 -3.08 2.89
CA SER A 74 -11.86 -3.15 3.20
C SER A 74 -12.76 -2.63 2.08
N SER A 75 -12.26 -1.72 1.24
CA SER A 75 -12.97 -1.22 0.06
C SER A 75 -12.73 -2.13 -1.13
N ALA A 76 -13.79 -2.57 -1.81
CA ALA A 76 -13.74 -3.48 -2.95
C ALA A 76 -13.12 -2.86 -4.24
N ASP A 77 -12.67 -1.62 -4.17
CA ASP A 77 -12.31 -0.81 -5.34
C ASP A 77 -10.79 -0.68 -5.57
N ILE A 78 -9.97 -1.52 -4.93
CA ILE A 78 -8.51 -1.42 -5.05
C ILE A 78 -8.04 -2.21 -6.25
N ASP A 79 -7.23 -1.55 -7.08
CA ASP A 79 -6.70 -2.15 -8.29
C ASP A 79 -5.81 -3.38 -7.98
N PRO A 80 -5.95 -4.49 -8.74
CA PRO A 80 -5.15 -5.71 -8.54
C PRO A 80 -3.63 -5.50 -8.56
N ASN A 81 -3.11 -4.56 -9.36
CA ASN A 81 -1.67 -4.26 -9.43
C ASN A 81 -1.16 -3.66 -8.12
N VAL A 82 -2.00 -2.91 -7.41
CA VAL A 82 -1.67 -2.34 -6.10
C VAL A 82 -1.74 -3.42 -5.02
N LEU A 83 -2.75 -4.31 -5.09
CA LEU A 83 -2.89 -5.46 -4.19
C LEU A 83 -1.71 -6.43 -4.31
N GLU A 84 -1.20 -6.66 -5.53
CA GLU A 84 -0.06 -7.55 -5.78
C GLU A 84 1.18 -7.12 -4.96
N THR A 85 1.43 -5.81 -4.86
CA THR A 85 2.55 -5.29 -4.06
C THR A 85 2.42 -5.67 -2.58
N PHE A 86 1.22 -5.60 -2.02
CA PHE A 86 0.97 -6.03 -0.65
C PHE A 86 1.10 -7.54 -0.49
N GLN A 87 0.60 -8.32 -1.44
CA GLN A 87 0.73 -9.78 -1.42
C GLN A 87 2.20 -10.23 -1.48
N GLN A 88 3.02 -9.57 -2.32
CA GLN A 88 4.46 -9.76 -2.38
C GLN A 88 5.10 -9.49 -1.01
N PHE A 89 4.74 -8.39 -0.34
CA PHE A 89 5.22 -8.10 1.01
C PHE A 89 4.84 -9.18 2.05
N VAL A 90 3.62 -9.69 2.00
CA VAL A 90 3.18 -10.78 2.89
C VAL A 90 3.95 -12.07 2.63
N ALA A 91 4.26 -12.37 1.37
CA ALA A 91 5.03 -13.57 0.98
C ALA A 91 6.51 -13.51 1.41
N LEU A 92 7.07 -12.33 1.68
CA LEU A 92 8.44 -12.18 2.18
C LEU A 92 8.63 -12.63 3.65
N ARG A 93 7.57 -13.09 4.32
CA ARG A 93 7.60 -13.55 5.72
C ARG A 93 7.87 -15.07 5.86
N GLU A 94 8.54 -15.68 4.89
CA GLU A 94 9.01 -17.08 4.95
C GLU A 94 10.46 -17.19 5.43
#